data_AF-A0A8T4WG94-F1
#
_entry.id   AF-A0A8T4WG94-F1
#
_cell.length_a   1.000
_cell.length_b   1.000
_cell.length_c   1.000
_cell.angle_alpha   90.00
_cell.angle_beta   90.00
_cell.angle_gamma   90.00
#
_symmetry.space_group_name_H-M   'P 1'
#
loop_
_entity.id
_entity.type
_entity.pdbx_description
1 polymer ?
#
loop_
_entity_poly.entity_id
_entity_poly.type
_entity_poly.pdbx_seq_one_letter_code
_entity_poly.pdbx_strand_id
1 'polypeptide(L)' 'MTDVERDTTFDDILAEAAESNARVRVYGHNMTIIAEGLVAFTGNNVVGIKHQEKGVVTEFLRKDRIVKIQMLGEQEVIY' A
#
# COMPACT_ATOMS: atom_id res chain seq x y z
N MET A 1 -2.80 -9.00 -14.30
CA MET A 1 -1.35 -8.80 -14.47
C MET A 1 -1.18 -7.37 -14.93
N THR A 2 -0.59 -6.50 -14.10
CA THR A 2 -0.33 -5.14 -14.52
C THR A 2 0.95 -5.12 -15.35
N ASP A 3 0.83 -4.70 -16.59
CA ASP A 3 1.97 -4.22 -17.37
C ASP A 3 2.46 -2.96 -16.65
N VAL A 4 3.46 -3.11 -15.76
CA VAL A 4 4.08 -1.97 -15.08
C VAL A 4 4.67 -1.08 -16.16
N GLU A 5 3.98 0.02 -16.45
CA GLU A 5 4.44 1.02 -17.40
C GLU A 5 5.81 1.54 -16.93
N ARG A 6 6.71 1.77 -17.89
CA ARG A 6 8.15 2.01 -17.63
C ARG A 6 8.45 3.24 -16.75
N ASP A 7 7.47 4.07 -16.45
CA ASP A 7 7.57 5.31 -15.67
C ASP A 7 6.74 5.30 -14.36
N THR A 8 6.36 4.13 -13.84
CA THR A 8 5.55 4.00 -12.62
C THR A 8 6.27 4.53 -11.36
N THR A 9 5.59 5.35 -10.57
CA THR A 9 6.07 5.89 -9.28
C THR A 9 5.47 5.17 -8.07
N PHE A 10 5.99 5.43 -6.87
CA PHE A 10 5.34 4.95 -5.63
C PHE A 10 3.92 5.49 -5.47
N ASP A 11 3.65 6.71 -5.95
CA ASP A 11 2.33 7.32 -5.85
C ASP A 11 1.31 6.59 -6.72
N ASP A 12 1.73 6.17 -7.92
CA ASP A 12 0.91 5.37 -8.83
C ASP A 12 0.60 4.00 -8.22
N ILE A 13 1.61 3.33 -7.63
CA ILE A 13 1.43 2.03 -6.96
C ILE A 13 0.47 2.14 -5.76
N LEU A 14 0.59 3.21 -4.96
CA LEU A 14 -0.27 3.44 -3.81
C LEU A 14 -1.71 3.80 -4.22
N ALA A 15 -1.86 4.55 -5.31
CA ALA A 15 -3.16 4.85 -5.91
C ALA A 15 -3.82 3.57 -6.42
N GLU A 16 -3.10 2.74 -7.18
CA GLU A 16 -3.58 1.44 -7.64
C GLU A 16 -4.00 0.54 -6.48
N ALA A 17 -3.20 0.48 -5.40
CA ALA A 17 -3.54 -0.28 -4.20
C ALA A 17 -4.80 0.23 -3.49
N ALA A 18 -5.03 1.54 -3.49
CA ALA A 18 -6.25 2.13 -2.94
C ALA A 18 -7.48 1.80 -3.78
N GLU A 19 -7.36 1.88 -5.11
CA GLU A 19 -8.45 1.61 -6.05
C GLU A 19 -8.83 0.12 -6.10
N SER A 20 -7.83 -0.76 -6.07
CA SER A 20 -8.02 -2.22 -6.09
C SER A 20 -8.37 -2.80 -4.71
N ASN A 21 -8.35 -2.00 -3.65
CA ASN A 21 -8.47 -2.45 -2.26
C ASN A 21 -7.49 -3.62 -1.95
N ALA A 22 -6.32 -3.60 -2.60
CA ALA A 22 -5.30 -4.62 -2.40
C ALA A 22 -4.63 -4.42 -1.04
N ARG A 23 -4.33 -5.54 -0.38
CA ARG A 23 -3.53 -5.50 0.84
C ARG A 23 -2.08 -5.25 0.47
N VAL A 24 -1.45 -4.32 1.15
CA VAL A 24 -0.04 -3.98 0.93
C VAL A 24 0.77 -4.22 2.19
N ARG A 25 2.03 -4.53 1.98
CA ARG A 25 3.07 -4.46 2.99
C ARG A 25 4.06 -3.38 2.59
N VAL A 26 4.28 -2.44 3.49
CA VAL A 26 5.12 -1.27 3.26
C VAL A 26 6.41 -1.42 4.05
N TYR A 27 7.53 -1.12 3.40
CA TYR A 27 8.85 -1.28 3.96
C TYR A 27 9.56 0.07 4.05
N GLY A 28 10.24 0.28 5.17
CA GLY A 28 11.18 1.38 5.37
C GLY A 28 12.63 0.92 5.24
N HIS A 29 13.57 1.79 5.65
CA HIS A 29 15.00 1.48 5.61
C HIS A 29 15.34 0.15 6.31
N ASN A 30 16.42 -0.48 5.86
CA ASN A 30 16.87 -1.81 6.29
C ASN A 30 15.82 -2.91 6.05
N MET A 31 14.91 -2.72 5.09
CA MET A 31 13.83 -3.67 4.77
C MET A 31 12.92 -3.99 5.97
N THR A 32 12.80 -3.05 6.91
CA THR A 32 11.89 -3.18 8.05
C THR A 32 10.46 -3.00 7.57
N ILE A 33 9.55 -3.91 7.96
CA ILE A 33 8.12 -3.72 7.72
C ILE A 33 7.65 -2.57 8.62
N ILE A 34 7.17 -1.50 8.00
CA ILE A 34 6.68 -0.31 8.72
C ILE A 34 5.16 -0.22 8.74
N ALA A 35 4.47 -0.97 7.88
CA ALA A 35 3.02 -1.14 7.90
C ALA A 35 2.57 -2.35 7.09
N GLU A 36 1.40 -2.88 7.43
CA GLU A 36 0.66 -3.84 6.61
C GLU A 36 -0.85 -3.60 6.72
N GLY A 37 -1.54 -3.44 5.58
CA GLY A 37 -2.96 -3.14 5.57
C GLY A 37 -3.47 -2.75 4.18
N LEU A 38 -4.60 -2.06 4.15
CA LEU A 38 -5.23 -1.54 2.94
C LEU A 38 -4.92 -0.05 2.82
N VAL A 39 -4.53 0.40 1.63
CA VAL A 39 -4.36 1.83 1.37
C VAL A 39 -5.73 2.49 1.35
N ALA A 40 -5.97 3.42 2.26
CA ALA A 40 -7.23 4.14 2.35
C ALA A 40 -7.22 5.44 1.54
N PHE A 41 -6.07 6.13 1.52
CA PHE A 41 -5.83 7.30 0.68
C PHE A 41 -4.33 7.54 0.48
N THR A 42 -4.00 8.26 -0.59
CA THR A 42 -2.66 8.78 -0.87
C THR A 42 -2.74 10.30 -0.95
N GLY A 43 -2.07 11.01 -0.04
CA GLY A 43 -1.94 12.47 -0.05
C GLY A 43 -0.53 12.89 -0.45
N ASN A 44 -0.24 14.19 -0.55
CA ASN A 44 1.05 14.66 -1.08
C ASN A 44 2.29 14.07 -0.39
N ASN A 45 2.28 13.93 0.94
CA ASN A 45 3.43 13.42 1.72
C ASN A 45 3.09 12.24 2.62
N VAL A 46 1.82 11.85 2.69
CA VAL A 46 1.29 10.89 3.66
C VAL A 46 0.42 9.87 2.97
N VAL A 47 0.51 8.62 3.42
CA VAL A 47 -0.39 7.53 3.05
C VAL A 47 -1.17 7.12 4.29
N GLY A 48 -2.49 7.03 4.16
CA GLY A 48 -3.34 6.48 5.21
C GLY A 48 -3.55 4.98 5.01
N ILE A 49 -3.34 4.19 6.05
CA ILE A 49 -3.54 2.74 6.07
C ILE A 49 -4.70 2.41 7.03
N LYS A 50 -5.57 1.49 6.60
CA LYS A 50 -6.60 0.84 7.42
C LYS A 50 -6.34 -0.67 7.46
N HIS A 51 -6.49 -1.30 8.62
CA HIS A 51 -6.25 -2.75 8.75
C HIS A 51 -7.47 -3.62 8.41
N GLN A 52 -8.65 -3.01 8.34
CA GLN A 52 -9.92 -3.65 8.00
C GLN A 52 -10.63 -2.86 6.91
N GLU A 53 -11.33 -3.55 6.01
CA GLU A 53 -11.98 -2.95 4.84
C GLU A 53 -13.03 -1.88 5.20
N LYS A 54 -13.88 -2.18 6.18
CA LYS A 54 -14.88 -1.25 6.73
C LYS A 54 -14.37 -0.45 7.93
N GLY A 55 -13.07 -0.50 8.20
CA GLY A 55 -12.42 0.21 9.29
C GLY A 55 -12.10 1.66 8.94
N VAL A 56 -11.76 2.43 9.97
CA VAL A 56 -11.23 3.80 9.82
C VAL A 56 -9.71 3.76 9.60
N VAL A 57 -9.16 4.84 9.05
CA VAL A 57 -7.72 5.03 8.96
C VAL A 57 -7.14 5.16 10.36
N THR A 58 -6.16 4.33 10.68
CA THR A 58 -5.53 4.28 12.02
C THR A 58 -4.02 4.41 11.97
N GLU A 59 -3.42 4.23 10.80
CA GLU A 59 -1.98 4.32 10.59
C GLU A 59 -1.67 5.30 9.45
N PHE A 60 -0.63 6.11 9.62
CA PHE A 60 -0.24 7.15 8.66
C PHE A 60 1.26 7.08 8.41
N LEU A 61 1.65 6.88 7.16
CA LEU A 61 3.05 6.72 6.76
C LEU A 61 3.53 7.95 6.01
N ARG A 62 4.73 8.41 6.33
CA ARG A 62 5.40 9.39 5.48
C ARG A 62 5.94 8.72 4.22
N LYS A 63 5.60 9.25 3.04
CA LYS A 63 6.03 8.70 1.75
C LYS A 63 7.55 8.66 1.59
N ASP A 64 8.25 9.68 2.10
CA ASP A 64 9.72 9.76 2.05
C ASP A 64 10.46 8.71 2.89
N ARG A 65 9.72 7.90 3.68
CA ARG A 65 10.26 6.78 4.45
C ARG A 65 9.96 5.42 3.84
N ILE A 66 9.19 5.38 2.75
CA ILE A 66 8.85 4.16 2.03
C ILE A 66 9.98 3.86 1.04
N VAL A 67 10.60 2.69 1.17
CA VAL A 67 11.64 2.23 0.25
C VAL A 67 11.18 1.06 -0.62
N LYS A 68 10.09 0.39 -0.23
CA LYS A 68 9.47 -0.69 -1.00
C LYS A 68 8.00 -0.85 -0.61
N ILE A 69 7.18 -1.20 -1.59
CA ILE A 69 5.80 -1.63 -1.43
C ILE A 69 5.69 -3.04 -1.99
N GLN A 70 5.00 -3.93 -1.27
CA GLN A 70 4.64 -5.25 -1.75
C GLN A 70 3.12 -5.36 -1.77
N MET A 71 2.56 -5.57 -2.96
CA MET A 71 1.17 -5.98 -3.12
C MET A 71 1.04 -7.42 -2.64
N LEU A 72 0.23 -7.64 -1.61
CA LEU A 72 -0.19 -8.96 -1.17
C LEU A 72 -1.47 -9.22 -1.97
N GLY A 73 -1.42 -10.14 -2.94
CA GLY A 73 -2.55 -10.44 -3.83
C GLY A 73 -3.83 -10.79 -3.05
N GLU A 74 -4.96 -10.90 -3.76
CA GLU A 74 -6.18 -11.43 -3.16
C GLU A 74 -5.84 -12.74 -2.44
N GLN A 75 -6.20 -12.86 -1.15
CA GLN A 75 -6.24 -14.17 -0.53
C GLN A 75 -7.20 -14.99 -1.38
N GLU A 76 -6.68 -15.96 -2.16
CA GLU A 76 -7.50 -17.07 -2.59
C GLU A 76 -8.01 -17.74 -1.31
N VAL A 77 -9.25 -17.41 -0.92
CA VAL A 77 -9.97 -18.16 0.08
C VAL A 77 -10.28 -19.50 -0.59
N ILE A 78 -9.39 -20.47 -0.40
CA ILE A 78 -9.65 -21.87 -0.75
C ILE A 78 -10.75 -22.33 0.21
N TYR A 79 -11.98 -22.46 -0.31
CA TYR A 79 -13.11 -23.07 0.38
C TYR A 79 -12.92 -24.58 0.55
#